data_AF-A0A7L3J4V8-F1
#
_entry.id   AF-A0A7L3J4V8-F1
#
_cell.length_a   1.000
_cell.length_b   1.000
_cell.length_c   1.000
_cell.angle_alpha   90.00
_cell.angle_beta   90.00
_cell.angle_gamma   90.00
#
_symmetry.space_group_name_H-M   'P 1'
#
loop_
_entity.id
_entity.type
_entity.pdbx_description
1 polymer ?
#
loop_
_entity_poly.entity_id
_entity_poly.type
_entity_poly.pdbx_seq_one_letter_code
_entity_poly.pdbx_strand_id
1 'polypeptide(L)'
;MERLASFSNDPFDKPPCRGCSSYLTEPYVKCAECGPPPFLLCLQCFTRGFEYKKHQSDHTYEIMTSDFPVLDPNWTAQEEMALLEAVMDCGFGNWQDVANQMCTKSKEECEKHYMKHFINNPLFASTLLNLKQAEEAQHNETAIPFHPADDPPRPTFDSLLSRDMAGYMPARADFVEEFDNYAEWDLRDIDFVEDDSDILHALKIAVVDIYHSRLKERQRRKK
;
A
#
# COMPACT_ATOMS: atom_id res chain seq x y z
N MET A 1 4.49 -27.35 -3.97
CA MET A 1 4.71 -26.23 -3.03
C MET A 1 5.80 -25.37 -3.62
N GLU A 2 5.35 -24.39 -4.38
CA GLU A 2 6.21 -23.39 -5.01
C GLU A 2 6.92 -22.61 -3.92
N ARG A 3 8.25 -22.54 -4.04
CA ARG A 3 9.08 -21.70 -3.19
C ARG A 3 8.69 -20.26 -3.50
N LEU A 4 7.90 -19.66 -2.62
CA LEU A 4 7.73 -18.22 -2.54
C LEU A 4 9.12 -17.60 -2.56
N ALA A 5 9.39 -16.78 -3.57
CA ALA A 5 10.61 -16.03 -3.71
C ALA A 5 10.85 -15.26 -2.40
N SER A 6 12.02 -15.49 -1.79
CA SER A 6 12.50 -14.64 -0.71
C SER A 6 12.46 -13.21 -1.22
N PHE A 7 11.66 -12.35 -0.57
CA PHE A 7 11.79 -10.92 -0.70
C PHE A 7 13.19 -10.55 -0.21
N SER A 8 14.16 -10.60 -1.11
CA SER A 8 15.54 -10.20 -0.87
C SER A 8 15.57 -8.68 -0.82
N ASN A 9 15.30 -8.14 0.36
CA ASN A 9 15.72 -6.81 0.80
C ASN A 9 16.07 -6.94 2.28
N ASP A 10 17.19 -7.63 2.53
CA ASP A 10 17.86 -7.54 3.82
C ASP A 10 18.43 -6.12 3.95
N PRO A 11 18.09 -5.34 4.99
CA PRO A 11 18.64 -4.00 5.23
C PRO A 11 20.18 -3.95 5.27
N PHE A 12 20.83 -5.10 5.44
CA PHE A 12 22.29 -5.23 5.43
C PHE A 12 22.91 -5.50 4.05
N ASP A 13 22.11 -5.78 3.01
CA ASP A 13 22.62 -6.08 1.66
C ASP A 13 22.95 -4.79 0.90
N LYS A 14 23.92 -4.04 1.45
CA LYS A 14 24.42 -2.79 0.88
C LYS A 14 24.92 -3.07 -0.54
N PRO A 15 24.43 -2.37 -1.58
CA PRO A 15 24.88 -2.64 -2.93
C PRO A 15 26.37 -2.30 -3.10
N PRO A 16 27.14 -3.06 -3.90
CA PRO A 16 28.54 -2.73 -4.17
C PRO A 16 28.68 -1.61 -5.21
N CYS A 17 29.66 -0.73 -5.00
CA CYS A 17 30.08 0.28 -5.96
C CYS A 17 30.62 -0.37 -7.24
N ARG A 18 30.17 0.05 -8.42
CA ARG A 18 30.66 -0.46 -9.71
C ARG A 18 32.11 -0.08 -10.01
N GLY A 19 32.63 0.97 -9.38
CA GLY A 19 34.00 1.44 -9.59
C GLY A 19 35.04 0.75 -8.71
N CYS A 20 34.81 0.73 -7.39
CA CYS A 20 35.78 0.20 -6.42
C CYS A 20 35.35 -1.11 -5.76
N SER A 21 34.17 -1.65 -6.07
CA SER A 21 33.60 -2.87 -5.48
C SER A 21 33.38 -2.83 -3.96
N SER A 22 33.57 -1.68 -3.31
CA SER A 22 33.25 -1.50 -1.89
C SER A 22 31.73 -1.39 -1.70
N TYR A 23 31.24 -1.88 -0.56
CA TYR A 23 29.85 -1.69 -0.14
C TYR A 23 29.51 -0.20 -0.03
N LEU A 24 28.35 0.19 -0.56
CA LEU A 24 27.88 1.56 -0.54
C LEU A 24 27.26 1.90 0.81
N THR A 25 27.63 3.07 1.32
CA THR A 25 26.97 3.71 2.45
C THR A 25 26.34 5.00 1.93
N GLU A 26 25.13 5.31 2.37
CA GLU A 26 24.50 6.58 2.00
C GLU A 26 25.32 7.79 2.50
N PRO A 27 25.37 8.89 1.74
CA PRO A 27 24.78 9.05 0.42
C PRO A 27 25.65 8.43 -0.71
N TYR A 28 25.00 7.84 -1.72
CA TYR A 28 25.66 7.31 -2.93
C TYR A 28 24.94 7.74 -4.21
N VAL A 29 25.59 7.55 -5.36
CA VAL A 29 25.08 8.01 -6.65
C VAL A 29 24.54 6.83 -7.45
N LYS A 30 23.34 6.99 -8.01
CA LYS A 30 22.73 6.09 -8.98
C LYS A 30 22.68 6.78 -10.34
N CYS A 31 23.25 6.16 -11.37
CA CYS A 31 23.08 6.66 -12.72
C CYS A 31 21.63 6.47 -13.18
N ALA A 32 21.00 7.51 -13.73
CA ALA A 32 19.62 7.48 -14.20
C ALA A 32 19.49 6.82 -15.60
N GLU A 33 20.58 6.75 -16.35
CA GLU A 33 20.58 6.25 -17.74
C GLU A 33 21.03 4.79 -17.87
N CYS A 34 21.79 4.28 -16.89
CA CYS A 34 22.38 2.94 -16.96
C CYS A 34 21.53 1.88 -16.24
N GLY A 35 21.05 0.90 -16.99
CA GLY A 35 20.45 -0.34 -16.46
C GLY A 35 19.85 -1.23 -17.55
N PRO A 36 19.39 -2.45 -17.21
CA PRO A 36 19.69 -3.24 -15.99
C PRO A 36 20.98 -4.09 -16.11
N PRO A 37 21.72 -4.37 -15.01
CA PRO A 37 21.46 -3.99 -13.61
C PRO A 37 21.79 -2.51 -13.32
N PRO A 38 21.25 -1.92 -12.23
CA PRO A 38 21.51 -0.53 -11.88
C PRO A 38 23.01 -0.27 -11.68
N PHE A 39 23.42 0.94 -12.07
CA PHE A 39 24.79 1.40 -11.98
C PHE A 39 24.95 2.37 -10.80
N LEU A 40 25.59 1.88 -9.75
CA LEU A 40 25.73 2.57 -8.47
C LEU A 40 27.20 2.89 -8.19
N LEU A 41 27.48 4.11 -7.75
CA LEU A 41 28.81 4.61 -7.47
C LEU A 41 28.90 5.24 -6.09
N CYS A 42 30.02 5.03 -5.41
CA CYS A 42 30.37 5.82 -4.24
C CYS A 42 30.78 7.22 -4.68
N LEU A 43 30.69 8.20 -3.76
CA LEU A 43 31.05 9.59 -4.04
C LEU A 43 32.49 9.74 -4.57
N GLN A 44 33.42 8.90 -4.11
CA GLN A 44 34.82 8.94 -4.58
C GLN A 44 34.97 8.47 -6.03
N CYS A 45 34.26 7.43 -6.45
CA CYS A 45 34.28 6.98 -7.84
C CYS A 45 33.56 7.98 -8.74
N PHE A 46 32.46 8.56 -8.27
CA PHE A 46 31.72 9.59 -9.01
C PHE A 46 32.57 10.85 -9.24
N THR A 47 33.19 11.40 -8.20
CA THR A 47 34.02 12.62 -8.30
C THR A 47 35.30 12.44 -9.14
N ARG A 48 35.77 11.20 -9.30
CA ARG A 48 36.89 10.86 -10.21
C ARG A 48 36.47 10.72 -11.67
N GLY A 49 35.18 10.84 -11.98
CA GLY A 49 34.65 10.62 -13.34
C GLY A 49 34.84 9.17 -13.77
N PHE A 50 34.51 8.20 -12.90
CA PHE A 50 34.64 6.78 -13.25
C PHE A 50 33.69 6.41 -14.39
N GLU A 51 34.26 5.96 -15.52
CA GLU A 51 33.52 5.52 -16.70
C GLU A 51 33.75 4.03 -16.94
N TYR A 52 32.69 3.33 -17.37
CA TYR A 52 32.80 1.90 -17.63
C TYR A 52 31.75 1.40 -18.62
N LYS A 53 32.22 0.78 -19.71
CA LYS A 53 31.39 0.26 -20.80
C LYS A 53 30.46 1.34 -21.37
N LYS A 54 29.18 1.27 -21.01
CA LYS A 54 28.13 2.18 -21.48
C LYS A 54 27.92 3.37 -20.55
N HIS A 55 28.48 3.34 -19.34
CA HIS A 55 28.38 4.44 -18.39
C HIS A 55 29.42 5.52 -18.72
N GLN A 56 28.95 6.75 -18.89
CA GLN A 56 29.76 7.95 -19.03
C GLN A 56 29.59 8.85 -17.80
N SER A 57 30.60 9.67 -17.50
CA SER A 57 30.62 10.53 -16.31
C SER A 57 29.67 11.73 -16.41
N ASP A 58 29.15 12.01 -17.59
CA ASP A 58 28.19 13.07 -17.90
C ASP A 58 26.71 12.62 -17.87
N HIS A 59 26.46 11.33 -17.63
CA HIS A 59 25.11 10.81 -17.49
C HIS A 59 24.37 11.50 -16.33
N THR A 60 23.07 11.72 -16.54
CA THR A 60 22.16 12.15 -15.49
C THR A 60 22.15 11.14 -14.33
N TYR A 61 22.02 11.66 -13.11
CA TYR A 61 22.20 10.88 -11.90
C TYR A 61 21.24 11.30 -10.78
N GLU A 62 20.99 10.37 -9.88
CA GLU A 62 20.18 10.52 -8.67
C GLU A 62 21.09 10.34 -7.45
N ILE A 63 20.92 11.19 -6.43
CA ILE A 63 21.59 11.04 -5.14
C ILE A 63 20.67 10.23 -4.23
N MET A 64 21.13 9.05 -3.84
CA MET A 64 20.42 8.18 -2.90
C MET A 64 20.83 8.55 -1.48
N THR A 65 19.89 9.07 -0.70
CA THR A 65 20.08 9.47 0.70
C THR A 65 18.75 9.40 1.44
N SER A 66 18.78 8.98 2.70
CA SER A 66 17.63 8.98 3.63
C SER A 66 17.71 10.10 4.68
N ASP A 67 18.68 11.00 4.56
CA ASP A 67 18.90 12.13 5.46
C ASP A 67 18.05 13.37 5.08
N PHE A 68 16.73 13.20 5.07
CA PHE A 68 15.78 14.28 4.80
C PHE A 68 14.48 14.08 5.58
N PRO A 69 13.78 15.15 6.00
CA PRO A 69 12.55 15.02 6.77
C PRO A 69 11.37 14.56 5.91
N VAL A 70 10.52 13.68 6.45
CA VAL A 70 9.33 13.14 5.76
C VAL A 70 8.03 13.62 6.39
N LEU A 71 7.79 13.30 7.68
CA LEU A 71 6.54 13.59 8.37
C LEU A 71 6.66 14.77 9.34
N ASP A 72 7.81 14.90 9.98
CA ASP A 72 8.14 16.01 10.88
C ASP A 72 9.52 16.59 10.50
N PRO A 73 9.69 17.92 10.52
CA PRO A 73 10.99 18.55 10.22
C PRO A 73 12.15 18.06 11.09
N ASN A 74 11.87 17.51 12.27
CA ASN A 74 12.88 17.02 13.21
C ASN A 74 13.15 15.51 13.09
N TRP A 75 12.52 14.83 12.13
CA TRP A 75 12.61 13.39 11.91
C TRP A 75 13.01 13.07 10.48
N THR A 76 14.17 12.44 10.28
CA THR A 76 14.64 12.05 8.94
C THR A 76 13.96 10.76 8.46
N ALA A 77 13.92 10.52 7.15
CA ALA A 77 13.39 9.28 6.58
C ALA A 77 14.07 8.04 7.17
N GLN A 78 15.37 8.13 7.46
CA GLN A 78 16.12 7.09 8.15
C GLN A 78 15.60 6.85 9.58
N GLU A 79 15.33 7.91 10.34
CA GLU A 79 14.76 7.79 11.70
C GLU A 79 13.33 7.25 11.67
N GLU A 80 12.51 7.63 10.68
CA GLU A 80 11.16 7.09 10.51
C GLU A 80 11.19 5.58 10.26
N MET A 81 12.08 5.11 9.38
CA MET A 81 12.25 3.67 9.11
C MET A 81 12.73 2.92 10.36
N ALA A 82 13.77 3.45 11.01
CA ALA A 82 14.33 2.86 12.22
C ALA A 82 13.29 2.77 13.35
N LEU A 83 12.38 3.74 13.47
CA LEU A 83 11.32 3.71 14.47
C LEU A 83 10.35 2.57 14.22
N LEU A 84 9.93 2.38 12.96
CA LEU A 84 9.01 1.32 12.59
C LEU A 84 9.63 -0.07 12.77
N GLU A 85 10.89 -0.24 12.38
CA GLU A 85 11.65 -1.47 12.60
C GLU A 85 11.81 -1.77 14.10
N ALA A 86 12.20 -0.78 14.89
CA ALA A 86 12.35 -0.94 16.35
C ALA A 86 11.01 -1.27 17.03
N VAL A 87 9.90 -0.69 16.60
CA VAL A 87 8.56 -1.02 17.11
C VAL A 87 8.14 -2.44 16.70
N MET A 88 8.50 -2.88 15.49
CA MET A 88 8.27 -4.24 15.01
C MET A 88 9.06 -5.27 15.83
N ASP A 89 10.32 -4.99 16.16
CA ASP A 89 11.22 -5.89 16.89
C ASP A 89 10.93 -5.91 18.40
N CYS A 90 10.80 -4.74 19.02
CA CYS A 90 10.64 -4.59 20.47
C CYS A 90 9.18 -4.70 20.93
N GLY A 91 8.23 -4.57 20.01
CA GLY A 91 6.80 -4.59 20.27
C GLY A 91 6.22 -3.23 20.67
N PHE A 92 4.97 -3.00 20.28
CA PHE A 92 4.23 -1.78 20.59
C PHE A 92 4.08 -1.55 22.10
N GLY A 93 4.37 -0.32 22.54
CA GLY A 93 4.31 0.08 23.96
C GLY A 93 5.63 -0.11 24.73
N ASN A 94 6.60 -0.85 24.20
CA ASN A 94 7.92 -0.99 24.80
C ASN A 94 8.88 0.14 24.37
N TRP A 95 8.49 1.39 24.64
CA TRP A 95 9.21 2.57 24.15
C TRP A 95 10.64 2.71 24.69
N GLN A 96 10.95 2.07 25.81
CA GLN A 96 12.29 2.08 26.37
C GLN A 96 13.27 1.32 25.47
N ASP A 97 12.91 0.11 25.03
CA ASP A 97 13.76 -0.69 24.14
C ASP A 97 13.77 -0.13 22.72
N VAL A 98 12.63 0.40 22.26
CA VAL A 98 12.56 1.13 20.97
C VAL A 98 13.54 2.30 20.94
N ALA A 99 13.58 3.14 21.99
CA ALA A 99 14.52 4.25 22.07
C ALA A 99 15.98 3.76 22.15
N ASN A 100 16.24 2.66 22.85
CA ASN A 100 17.57 2.04 22.91
C ASN A 100 18.04 1.57 21.52
N GLN A 101 17.16 1.03 20.69
CA GLN A 101 17.47 0.61 19.32
C GLN A 101 17.65 1.82 18.38
N MET A 102 16.83 2.86 18.55
CA MET A 102 16.91 4.09 17.77
C MET A 102 18.19 4.88 18.00
N CYS A 103 18.70 4.93 19.24
CA CYS A 103 19.88 5.69 19.69
C CYS A 103 19.85 7.22 19.46
N THR A 104 18.93 7.76 18.66
CA THR A 104 18.87 9.20 18.30
C THR A 104 17.76 9.97 19.03
N LYS A 105 16.72 9.28 19.50
CA LYS A 105 15.54 9.89 20.15
C LYS A 105 15.25 9.23 21.50
N SER A 106 14.63 9.98 22.40
CA SER A 106 14.15 9.48 23.68
C SER A 106 12.85 8.67 23.55
N LYS A 107 12.52 7.89 24.59
CA LYS A 107 11.29 7.09 24.60
C LYS A 107 10.03 7.96 24.49
N GLU A 108 10.03 9.13 25.13
CA GLU A 108 8.90 10.06 25.09
C GLU A 108 8.73 10.66 23.69
N GLU A 109 9.83 10.94 22.99
CA GLU A 109 9.81 11.42 21.61
C GLU A 109 9.31 10.33 20.65
N CYS A 110 9.82 9.10 20.77
CA CYS A 110 9.39 7.96 19.96
C CYS A 110 7.89 7.68 20.14
N GLU A 111 7.41 7.59 21.38
CA GLU A 111 6.00 7.36 21.68
C GLU A 111 5.12 8.47 21.11
N LYS A 112 5.47 9.74 21.40
CA LYS A 112 4.68 10.88 20.96
C LYS A 112 4.63 10.97 19.44
N HIS A 113 5.76 10.75 18.76
CA HIS A 113 5.83 10.79 17.31
C HIS A 113 5.00 9.66 16.68
N TYR A 114 5.17 8.43 17.18
CA TYR A 114 4.42 7.27 16.70
C TYR A 114 2.90 7.46 16.88
N MET A 115 2.48 7.85 18.08
CA MET A 115 1.07 8.12 18.37
C MET A 115 0.49 9.21 17.46
N LYS A 116 1.23 10.31 17.26
CA LYS A 116 0.77 11.47 16.49
C LYS A 116 0.65 11.15 15.00
N HIS A 117 1.67 10.56 14.39
CA HIS A 117 1.79 10.44 12.94
C HIS A 117 1.32 9.11 12.36
N PHE A 118 1.29 8.04 13.16
CA PHE A 118 0.91 6.70 12.69
C PHE A 118 -0.45 6.23 13.25
N ILE A 119 -0.82 6.61 14.48
CA ILE A 119 -2.08 6.17 15.11
C ILE A 119 -3.19 7.23 15.03
N ASN A 120 -2.95 8.44 15.53
CA ASN A 120 -3.99 9.46 15.72
C ASN A 120 -4.27 10.26 14.45
N ASN A 121 -3.25 10.47 13.63
CA ASN A 121 -3.39 11.10 12.34
C ASN A 121 -2.68 10.24 11.29
N PRO A 122 -3.25 9.08 10.93
CA PRO A 122 -2.73 8.30 9.83
C PRO A 122 -2.94 9.16 8.58
N LEU A 123 -1.89 9.88 8.15
CA LEU A 123 -1.88 10.58 6.86
C LEU A 123 -2.24 9.63 5.69
N PHE A 124 -2.14 8.32 5.92
CA PHE A 124 -2.61 7.26 5.04
C PHE A 124 -4.13 7.19 4.83
N ALA A 125 -4.96 7.76 5.71
CA ALA A 125 -6.42 7.64 5.59
C ALA A 125 -7.04 8.66 4.60
N SER A 126 -6.31 9.68 4.15
CA SER A 126 -6.92 10.74 3.31
C SER A 126 -6.17 11.12 2.05
N THR A 127 -4.88 10.88 1.89
CA THR A 127 -4.19 11.02 0.60
C THR A 127 -2.75 10.59 0.77
N LEU A 128 -2.29 9.65 -0.06
CA LEU A 128 -0.86 9.34 -0.21
C LEU A 128 -0.07 10.64 -0.19
N LEU A 129 0.89 10.73 0.74
CA LEU A 129 1.99 11.71 0.82
C LEU A 129 1.74 12.94 -0.06
N ASN A 130 1.45 14.09 0.56
CA ASN A 130 1.49 15.42 -0.05
C ASN A 130 2.90 15.73 -0.64
N LEU A 131 3.36 14.96 -1.61
CA LEU A 131 4.20 15.38 -2.71
C LEU A 131 3.41 16.51 -3.34
N LYS A 132 3.76 17.75 -2.94
CA LYS A 132 3.24 19.03 -3.43
C LYS A 132 2.15 18.84 -4.46
N GLN A 133 0.90 19.10 -4.06
CA GLN A 133 -0.25 19.29 -4.95
C GLN A 133 0.24 19.83 -6.30
N ALA A 134 0.52 18.91 -7.23
CA ALA A 134 0.76 19.24 -8.61
C ALA A 134 -0.62 19.70 -9.03
N GLU A 135 -0.73 21.02 -9.19
CA GLU A 135 -1.93 21.79 -9.47
C GLU A 135 -3.03 20.89 -9.98
N GLU A 136 -4.07 20.74 -9.14
CA GLU A 136 -5.29 20.00 -9.41
C GLU A 136 -5.72 20.29 -10.85
N ALA A 137 -5.34 19.40 -11.76
CA ALA A 137 -6.03 19.27 -13.01
C ALA A 137 -7.43 18.87 -12.58
N GLN A 138 -8.34 19.83 -12.60
CA GLN A 138 -9.78 19.64 -12.44
C GLN A 138 -10.22 18.54 -13.39
N HIS A 139 -10.09 17.30 -12.96
CA HIS A 139 -10.79 16.20 -13.58
C HIS A 139 -12.21 16.35 -13.05
N ASN A 140 -12.99 17.17 -13.76
CA ASN A 140 -14.43 17.11 -13.67
C ASN A 140 -14.81 15.67 -14.00
N GLU A 141 -14.99 14.84 -12.99
CA GLU A 141 -15.70 13.57 -13.13
C GLU A 141 -17.15 13.91 -13.46
N THR A 142 -17.39 14.27 -14.72
CA THR A 142 -18.74 14.23 -15.26
C THR A 142 -19.14 12.76 -15.23
N ALA A 143 -20.06 12.42 -14.33
CA ALA A 143 -20.69 11.11 -14.28
C ALA A 143 -20.99 10.67 -15.71
N ILE A 144 -20.38 9.56 -16.14
CA ILE A 144 -20.52 9.08 -17.53
C ILE A 144 -22.01 8.80 -17.73
N PRO A 145 -22.70 9.53 -18.62
CA PRO A 145 -24.11 9.30 -18.86
C PRO A 145 -24.29 7.88 -19.42
N PHE A 146 -24.98 7.03 -18.67
CA PHE A 146 -25.32 5.69 -19.14
C PHE A 146 -26.43 5.82 -20.19
N HIS A 147 -26.16 5.32 -21.39
CA HIS A 147 -27.15 5.17 -22.45
C HIS A 147 -27.36 3.68 -22.72
N PRO A 148 -28.61 3.18 -22.72
CA PRO A 148 -28.90 1.82 -23.16
C PRO A 148 -28.31 1.59 -24.56
N ALA A 149 -27.45 0.58 -24.69
CA ALA A 149 -26.86 0.16 -25.95
C ALA A 149 -27.35 -1.25 -26.30
N ASP A 150 -27.79 -1.47 -27.53
CA ASP A 150 -28.29 -2.77 -27.99
C ASP A 150 -27.19 -3.86 -28.00
N ASP A 151 -25.92 -3.46 -28.19
CA ASP A 151 -24.76 -4.35 -28.07
C ASP A 151 -23.73 -3.77 -27.08
N PRO A 152 -23.83 -4.12 -25.79
CA PRO A 152 -22.95 -3.59 -24.77
C PRO A 152 -21.53 -4.19 -24.89
N PRO A 153 -20.47 -3.41 -24.60
CA PRO A 153 -19.10 -3.87 -24.76
C PRO A 153 -18.81 -5.08 -23.86
N ARG A 154 -18.06 -6.05 -24.40
CA ARG A 154 -17.55 -7.23 -23.68
C ARG A 154 -16.02 -7.18 -23.68
N PRO A 155 -15.42 -6.41 -22.74
CA PRO A 155 -13.96 -6.33 -22.64
C PRO A 155 -13.37 -7.72 -22.38
N THR A 156 -12.19 -7.98 -22.93
CA THR A 156 -11.43 -9.18 -22.55
C THR A 156 -10.95 -9.05 -21.12
N PHE A 157 -10.85 -10.17 -20.41
CA PHE A 157 -10.33 -10.22 -19.04
C PHE A 157 -8.96 -9.52 -18.95
N ASP A 158 -8.79 -8.67 -17.94
CA ASP A 158 -7.57 -7.89 -17.68
C ASP A 158 -7.17 -6.86 -18.76
N SER A 159 -8.09 -6.51 -19.66
CA SER A 159 -7.90 -5.35 -20.54
C SER A 159 -7.97 -4.03 -19.75
N LEU A 160 -7.35 -2.97 -20.28
CA LEU A 160 -7.46 -1.62 -19.70
C LEU A 160 -8.92 -1.22 -19.48
N LEU A 161 -9.78 -1.47 -20.47
CA LEU A 161 -11.21 -1.22 -20.38
C LEU A 161 -11.87 -2.04 -19.27
N SER A 162 -11.52 -3.32 -19.09
CA SER A 162 -12.04 -4.13 -17.99
C SER A 162 -11.68 -3.56 -16.61
N ARG A 163 -10.48 -2.97 -16.48
CA ARG A 163 -10.00 -2.39 -15.22
C ARG A 163 -10.67 -1.05 -14.94
N ASP A 164 -10.83 -0.21 -15.96
CA ASP A 164 -11.50 1.09 -15.85
C ASP A 164 -12.99 0.93 -15.48
N MET A 165 -13.59 -0.20 -15.85
CA MET A 165 -14.98 -0.51 -15.52
C MET A 165 -15.17 -1.05 -14.09
N ALA A 166 -14.09 -1.25 -13.32
CA ALA A 166 -14.12 -1.63 -11.92
C ALA A 166 -15.08 -2.81 -11.59
N GLY A 167 -15.12 -3.82 -12.47
CA GLY A 167 -15.98 -4.98 -12.30
C GLY A 167 -17.44 -4.79 -12.75
N TYR A 168 -17.81 -3.66 -13.36
CA TYR A 168 -19.11 -3.51 -14.02
C TYR A 168 -19.19 -4.41 -15.26
N MET A 169 -20.30 -5.13 -15.41
CA MET A 169 -20.64 -6.02 -16.52
C MET A 169 -21.76 -5.40 -17.38
N PRO A 170 -21.43 -4.74 -18.50
CA PRO A 170 -22.38 -4.00 -19.34
C PRO A 170 -23.54 -4.84 -19.85
N ALA A 171 -23.28 -6.09 -20.25
CA ALA A 171 -24.30 -6.99 -20.79
C ALA A 171 -25.40 -7.38 -19.79
N ARG A 172 -25.11 -7.28 -18.49
CA ARG A 172 -26.06 -7.56 -17.41
C ARG A 172 -26.51 -6.29 -16.68
N ALA A 173 -25.91 -5.15 -17.00
CA ALA A 173 -26.05 -3.91 -16.26
C ALA A 173 -25.82 -4.09 -14.74
N ASP A 174 -24.82 -4.89 -14.35
CA ASP A 174 -24.57 -5.29 -12.96
C ASP A 174 -23.08 -5.31 -12.65
N PHE A 175 -22.69 -5.27 -11.38
CA PHE A 175 -21.30 -5.45 -10.97
C PHE A 175 -20.99 -6.92 -10.68
N VAL A 176 -19.70 -7.29 -10.79
CA VAL A 176 -19.19 -8.61 -10.37
C VAL A 176 -19.39 -8.80 -8.87
N GLU A 177 -19.11 -7.76 -8.08
CA GLU A 177 -19.35 -7.73 -6.65
C GLU A 177 -20.62 -6.94 -6.36
N GLU A 178 -21.59 -7.60 -5.72
CA GLU A 178 -22.85 -6.96 -5.35
C GLU A 178 -22.69 -6.16 -4.05
N PHE A 179 -23.61 -5.21 -3.84
CA PHE A 179 -23.76 -4.61 -2.52
C PHE A 179 -23.98 -5.71 -1.49
N ASP A 180 -23.06 -5.77 -0.52
CA ASP A 180 -23.12 -6.72 0.58
C ASP A 180 -23.05 -8.20 0.14
N ASN A 181 -22.02 -8.52 -0.67
CA ASN A 181 -21.79 -9.82 -1.30
C ASN A 181 -21.61 -11.02 -0.34
N TYR A 182 -21.43 -10.76 0.95
CA TYR A 182 -21.19 -11.80 1.97
C TYR A 182 -22.41 -12.09 2.85
N ALA A 183 -23.58 -11.48 2.59
CA ALA A 183 -24.76 -11.63 3.45
C ALA A 183 -25.22 -13.10 3.61
N GLU A 184 -24.98 -13.93 2.60
CA GLU A 184 -25.30 -15.36 2.59
C GLU A 184 -24.44 -16.18 3.57
N TRP A 185 -23.28 -15.67 3.99
CA TRP A 185 -22.39 -16.35 4.94
C TRP A 185 -23.03 -16.48 6.33
N ASP A 186 -23.84 -15.50 6.72
CA ASP A 186 -24.51 -15.50 8.03
C ASP A 186 -25.59 -16.59 8.12
N LEU A 187 -26.04 -17.11 6.98
CA LEU A 187 -27.00 -18.22 6.91
C LEU A 187 -26.33 -19.59 6.76
N ARG A 188 -25.03 -19.64 6.49
CA ARG A 188 -24.32 -20.88 6.12
C ARG A 188 -24.50 -21.98 7.17
N ASP A 189 -24.40 -21.60 8.44
CA ASP A 189 -24.39 -22.53 9.57
C ASP A 189 -25.74 -22.55 10.31
N ILE A 190 -26.81 -22.03 9.69
CA ILE A 190 -28.15 -22.08 10.25
C ILE A 190 -28.88 -23.32 9.72
N ASP A 191 -29.20 -24.23 10.62
CA ASP A 191 -30.07 -25.38 10.40
C ASP A 191 -31.29 -25.30 11.31
N PHE A 192 -32.40 -25.93 10.94
CA PHE A 192 -33.59 -26.03 11.81
C PHE A 192 -33.75 -27.49 12.23
N VAL A 193 -33.74 -27.73 13.55
CA VAL A 193 -33.86 -29.06 14.14
C VAL A 193 -35.10 -29.11 15.02
N GLU A 194 -35.82 -30.24 15.03
CA GLU A 194 -37.08 -30.39 15.79
C GLU A 194 -36.90 -30.24 17.31
N ASP A 195 -35.70 -30.52 17.83
CA ASP A 195 -35.34 -30.39 19.25
C ASP A 195 -34.83 -28.99 19.64
N ASP A 196 -34.86 -28.01 18.71
CA ASP A 196 -34.48 -26.64 19.01
C ASP A 196 -35.38 -26.03 20.11
N SER A 197 -34.77 -25.39 21.10
CA SER A 197 -35.53 -24.56 22.05
C SER A 197 -36.28 -23.45 21.31
N ASP A 198 -37.49 -23.10 21.74
CA ASP A 198 -38.28 -21.98 21.21
C ASP A 198 -37.46 -20.68 21.06
N ILE A 199 -36.55 -20.43 22.00
CA ILE A 199 -35.68 -19.24 21.99
C ILE A 199 -34.65 -19.34 20.85
N LEU A 200 -34.06 -20.52 20.65
CA LEU A 200 -33.10 -20.77 19.57
C LEU A 200 -33.79 -20.70 18.21
N HIS A 201 -35.00 -21.26 18.11
CA HIS A 201 -35.82 -21.17 16.90
C HIS A 201 -36.16 -19.71 16.56
N ALA A 202 -36.58 -18.91 17.55
CA ALA A 202 -36.85 -17.48 17.36
C ALA A 202 -35.59 -16.70 16.94
N LEU A 203 -34.42 -17.04 17.50
CA LEU A 203 -33.15 -16.43 17.11
C LEU A 203 -32.79 -16.76 15.65
N LYS A 204 -32.94 -18.03 15.24
CA LYS A 204 -32.70 -18.47 13.86
C LYS A 204 -33.62 -17.72 12.87
N ILE A 205 -34.89 -17.54 13.21
CA ILE A 205 -35.83 -16.74 12.41
C ILE A 205 -35.38 -15.28 12.31
N ALA A 206 -34.95 -14.67 13.42
CA ALA A 206 -34.49 -13.28 13.42
C ALA A 206 -33.28 -13.06 12.50
N VAL A 207 -32.36 -14.02 12.42
CA VAL A 207 -31.22 -13.93 11.48
C VAL A 207 -31.68 -13.99 10.03
N VAL A 208 -32.66 -14.84 9.70
CA VAL A 208 -33.28 -14.90 8.37
C VAL A 208 -33.96 -13.56 8.02
N ASP A 209 -34.63 -12.92 8.98
CA ASP A 209 -35.25 -11.60 8.76
C ASP A 209 -34.22 -10.51 8.49
N ILE A 210 -33.08 -10.54 9.19
CA ILE A 210 -31.95 -9.63 8.92
C ILE A 210 -31.42 -9.85 7.50
N TYR A 211 -31.24 -11.11 7.07
CA TYR A 211 -30.84 -11.43 5.70
C TYR A 211 -31.84 -10.89 4.66
N HIS A 212 -33.14 -11.07 4.88
CA HIS A 212 -34.17 -10.51 3.99
C HIS A 212 -34.12 -8.98 3.91
N SER A 213 -33.83 -8.29 5.02
CA SER A 213 -33.63 -6.85 5.03
C SER A 213 -32.45 -6.43 4.14
N ARG A 214 -31.33 -7.14 4.23
CA ARG A 214 -30.13 -6.91 3.41
C ARG A 214 -30.39 -7.14 1.92
N LEU A 215 -31.13 -8.19 1.58
CA LEU A 215 -31.57 -8.45 0.20
C LEU A 215 -32.45 -7.33 -0.37
N LYS A 216 -33.38 -6.79 0.43
CA LYS A 216 -34.22 -5.66 0.00
C LYS A 216 -33.38 -4.41 -0.28
N GLU A 217 -32.40 -4.13 0.57
CA GLU A 217 -31.50 -3.00 0.36
C GLU A 217 -30.63 -3.19 -0.89
N ARG A 218 -30.12 -4.41 -1.12
CA ARG A 218 -29.41 -4.78 -2.35
C ARG A 218 -30.28 -4.53 -3.59
N GLN A 219 -31.55 -4.95 -3.57
CA GLN A 219 -32.47 -4.71 -4.67
C GLN A 219 -32.81 -3.22 -4.85
N ARG A 220 -32.93 -2.45 -3.76
CA ARG A 220 -33.20 -1.00 -3.80
C ARG A 220 -32.08 -0.25 -4.52
N ARG A 221 -30.81 -0.63 -4.30
CA ARG A 221 -29.64 0.02 -4.92
C ARG A 221 -29.45 -0.32 -6.38
N LYS A 222 -30.03 -1.42 -6.86
CA LYS A 222 -30.04 -1.81 -8.28
C LYS A 222 -31.09 -1.06 -9.11
N LYS A 223 -32.03 -0.36 -8.48
CA LYS A 223 -33.05 0.47 -9.14
C LYS A 223 -32.64 1.92 -9.19
#